data_AF-A0A929PZZ5-F1
#
_entry.id   AF-A0A929PZZ5-F1
#
_cell.length_a   1.000
_cell.length_b   1.000
_cell.length_c   1.000
_cell.angle_alpha   90.00
_cell.angle_beta   90.00
_cell.angle_gamma   90.00
#
_symmetry.space_group_name_H-M   'P 1'
#
loop_
_entity.id
_entity.type
_entity.pdbx_description
1 polymer ?
#
loop_
_entity_poly.entity_id
_entity_poly.type
_entity_poly.pdbx_seq_one_letter_code
_entity_poly.pdbx_strand_id
1 'polypeptide(L)'
;MSKTNKIKSLLALKGVKSVEYTRTLGLSRPQALNTKYSRDAFSGDDLIRLADLTGTRLAFIDPTTREPLVTFDQNDVKKEKTASRSMDRTARRVERDDRMEKIEAEPASAA
;
A
#
# COMPACT_ATOMS: atom_id res chain seq x y z
N MET A 1 -15.33 -9.24 12.15
CA MET A 1 -14.95 -7.93 11.57
C MET A 1 -13.60 -8.06 10.88
N SER A 2 -13.47 -7.64 9.62
CA SER A 2 -12.18 -7.59 8.90
C SER A 2 -11.27 -6.47 9.43
N LYS A 3 -9.97 -6.49 9.11
CA LYS A 3 -9.04 -5.40 9.49
C LYS A 3 -9.49 -4.09 8.84
N THR A 4 -9.91 -4.18 7.58
CA THR A 4 -10.56 -3.11 6.82
C THR A 4 -11.70 -2.42 7.57
N ASN A 5 -12.64 -3.18 8.16
CA ASN A 5 -13.76 -2.57 8.88
C ASN A 5 -13.27 -1.82 10.12
N LYS A 6 -12.31 -2.38 10.87
CA LYS A 6 -11.71 -1.71 12.03
C LYS A 6 -11.00 -0.41 11.64
N ILE A 7 -10.26 -0.41 10.53
CA ILE A 7 -9.57 0.78 10.01
C ILE A 7 -10.60 1.86 9.63
N LYS A 8 -11.64 1.50 8.88
CA LYS A 8 -12.71 2.44 8.50
C LYS A 8 -13.42 3.01 9.72
N SER A 9 -13.72 2.18 10.72
CA SER A 9 -14.31 2.64 11.98
C SER A 9 -13.39 3.61 12.72
N LEU A 10 -12.09 3.33 12.81
CA LEU A 10 -11.13 4.22 13.45
C LEU A 10 -11.04 5.58 12.75
N LEU A 11 -10.99 5.58 11.41
CA LEU A 11 -10.99 6.81 10.61
C LEU A 11 -12.26 7.63 10.85
N ALA A 12 -13.42 6.98 10.87
CA ALA A 12 -14.70 7.63 11.15
C ALA A 12 -14.74 8.22 12.57
N LEU A 13 -14.27 7.49 13.58
CA LEU A 13 -14.20 7.98 14.98
C LEU A 13 -13.31 9.21 15.14
N LYS A 14 -12.27 9.34 14.30
CA LYS A 14 -11.32 10.44 14.33
C LYS A 14 -11.66 11.56 13.33
N GLY A 15 -12.74 11.41 12.56
CA GLY A 15 -13.14 12.39 11.53
C GLY A 15 -12.19 12.47 10.34
N VAL A 16 -11.33 11.47 10.13
CA VAL A 16 -10.34 11.47 9.05
C VAL A 16 -11.00 10.99 7.75
N LYS A 17 -10.85 11.79 6.69
CA LYS A 17 -11.41 11.46 5.38
C LYS A 17 -10.54 10.43 4.66
N SER A 18 -11.17 9.54 3.87
CA SER A 18 -10.45 8.53 3.08
C SER A 18 -9.40 9.11 2.13
N VAL A 19 -9.61 10.33 1.63
CA VAL A 19 -8.65 11.04 0.76
C VAL A 19 -7.36 11.36 1.51
N GLU A 20 -7.48 11.77 2.76
CA GLU A 20 -6.34 12.11 3.62
C GLU A 20 -5.53 10.86 4.00
N TYR A 21 -6.24 9.77 4.32
CA TYR A 21 -5.58 8.49 4.54
C TYR A 21 -4.85 7.98 3.28
N THR A 22 -5.48 8.12 2.10
CA THR A 22 -4.86 7.78 0.80
C THR A 22 -3.54 8.54 0.61
N ARG A 23 -3.54 9.85 0.90
CA ARG A 23 -2.36 10.71 0.79
C ARG A 23 -1.25 10.32 1.78
N THR A 24 -1.62 9.98 3.01
CA THR A 24 -0.68 9.53 4.06
C THR A 24 0.01 8.22 3.69
N LEU A 25 -0.73 7.30 3.05
CA LEU A 25 -0.16 6.06 2.52
C LEU A 25 0.70 6.28 1.26
N GLY A 26 0.84 7.51 0.75
CA GLY A 26 1.58 7.81 -0.47
C GLY A 26 0.90 7.27 -1.74
N LEU A 27 -0.38 6.93 -1.68
CA LEU A 27 -1.11 6.41 -2.83
C LEU A 27 -1.54 7.56 -3.74
N SER A 28 -1.19 7.47 -5.02
CA SER A 28 -1.52 8.53 -5.99
C SER A 28 -3.00 8.61 -6.33
N ARG A 29 -3.79 7.56 -6.06
CA ARG A 29 -5.20 7.46 -6.48
C ARG A 29 -6.08 6.85 -5.39
N PRO A 30 -7.27 7.41 -5.10
CA PRO A 30 -8.23 6.85 -4.14
C PRO A 30 -8.65 5.41 -4.45
N GLN A 31 -8.71 5.01 -5.73
CA GLN A 31 -9.04 3.63 -6.08
C GLN A 31 -8.01 2.61 -5.57
N ALA A 32 -6.74 3.00 -5.42
CA ALA A 32 -5.70 2.12 -4.89
C ALA A 32 -5.98 1.74 -3.43
N LEU A 33 -6.54 2.67 -2.64
CA LEU A 33 -6.96 2.39 -1.27
C LEU A 33 -8.14 1.40 -1.25
N ASN A 34 -9.10 1.54 -2.17
CA ASN A 34 -10.21 0.59 -2.29
C ASN A 34 -9.73 -0.83 -2.63
N THR A 35 -8.78 -1.00 -3.55
CA THR A 35 -8.19 -2.32 -3.83
C THR A 35 -7.51 -2.90 -2.58
N LYS A 36 -6.86 -2.06 -1.77
CA LYS A 36 -6.22 -2.48 -0.52
C LYS A 36 -7.24 -2.95 0.51
N TYR A 37 -8.36 -2.23 0.64
CA TYR A 37 -9.50 -2.64 1.44
C TYR A 37 -10.09 -3.98 0.97
N SER A 38 -10.33 -4.14 -0.33
CA SER A 38 -10.89 -5.39 -0.87
C SER A 38 -9.97 -6.60 -0.65
N ARG A 39 -8.66 -6.40 -0.63
CA ARG A 39 -7.66 -7.46 -0.42
C ARG A 39 -7.25 -7.66 1.05
N ASP A 40 -7.80 -6.86 1.96
CA ASP A 40 -7.40 -6.76 3.38
C ASP A 40 -5.87 -6.69 3.59
N ALA A 41 -5.18 -6.03 2.65
CA ALA A 41 -3.73 -6.11 2.49
C ALA A 41 -3.03 -4.87 3.08
N PHE A 42 -3.03 -4.75 4.40
CA PHE A 42 -2.34 -3.68 5.14
C PHE A 42 -1.01 -4.17 5.70
N SER A 43 0.07 -3.46 5.41
CA SER A 43 1.40 -3.69 5.98
C SER A 43 1.54 -3.02 7.35
N GLY A 44 2.57 -3.40 8.12
CA GLY A 44 2.89 -2.74 9.40
C GLY A 44 3.09 -1.23 9.23
N ASP A 45 3.85 -0.83 8.21
CA ASP A 45 4.09 0.58 7.85
C ASP A 45 2.79 1.34 7.59
N ASP A 46 1.78 0.72 6.96
CA ASP A 46 0.48 1.36 6.74
C ASP A 46 -0.28 1.60 8.05
N LEU A 47 -0.15 0.68 9.00
CA LEU A 47 -0.80 0.77 10.31
C LEU A 47 -0.08 1.79 11.21
N ILE A 48 1.24 1.90 11.10
CA ILE A 48 2.02 2.93 11.79
C ILE A 48 1.62 4.32 11.28
N ARG A 49 1.55 4.50 9.97
CA ARG A 49 1.08 5.75 9.35
C ARG A 49 -0.37 6.08 9.69
N LEU A 50 -1.23 5.07 9.77
CA LEU A 50 -2.61 5.24 10.25
C LEU A 50 -2.64 5.71 11.71
N ALA A 51 -1.80 5.13 12.56
CA ALA A 51 -1.74 5.48 13.97
C ALA A 51 -1.33 6.95 14.14
N ASP A 52 -0.28 7.38 13.45
CA ASP A 52 0.17 8.77 13.44
C ASP A 52 -0.90 9.73 12.92
N LEU A 53 -1.55 9.43 11.79
CA LEU A 53 -2.64 10.23 11.23
C LEU A 53 -3.83 10.40 12.18
N THR A 54 -4.09 9.38 13.00
CA THR A 54 -5.24 9.37 13.92
C THR A 54 -4.90 9.87 15.32
N GLY A 55 -3.64 10.27 15.57
CA GLY A 55 -3.14 10.61 16.89
C GLY A 55 -3.27 9.45 17.87
N THR A 56 -3.06 8.22 17.38
CA THR A 56 -3.09 6.98 18.16
C THR A 56 -1.72 6.30 18.12
N ARG A 57 -1.56 5.19 18.84
CA ARG A 57 -0.33 4.41 18.86
C ARG A 57 -0.62 2.99 18.42
N LEU A 58 0.18 2.47 17.50
CA LEU A 58 0.17 1.04 17.19
C LEU A 58 0.99 0.34 18.28
N ALA A 59 0.36 -0.58 19.00
CA ALA A 59 1.01 -1.28 20.09
C ALA A 59 0.49 -2.72 20.23
N PHE A 60 1.35 -3.60 20.75
CA PHE A 60 0.92 -4.86 21.33
C PHE A 60 0.63 -4.64 22.80
N ILE A 61 -0.60 -4.97 23.21
CA ILE A 61 -1.10 -4.74 24.57
C ILE A 61 -1.15 -6.09 25.28
N ASP A 62 -0.64 -6.14 26.51
CA ASP A 62 -0.77 -7.30 27.37
C ASP A 62 -2.25 -7.54 27.71
N PRO A 63 -2.80 -8.75 27.49
CA PRO A 63 -4.22 -9.02 27.74
C PRO A 63 -4.59 -8.95 29.23
N THR A 64 -3.64 -9.14 30.14
CA THR A 64 -3.83 -9.17 31.59
C THR A 64 -3.68 -7.78 32.19
N THR A 65 -2.54 -7.11 31.94
CA THR A 65 -2.25 -5.80 32.56
C THR A 65 -2.86 -4.64 31.78
N ARG A 66 -3.22 -4.86 30.51
CA ARG A 66 -3.66 -3.84 29.54
C ARG A 66 -2.62 -2.76 29.25
N GLU A 67 -1.37 -3.01 29.61
CA GLU A 67 -0.26 -2.11 29.34
C GLU A 67 0.33 -2.37 27.95
N PRO A 68 0.85 -1.34 27.27
CA PRO A 68 1.56 -1.50 26.01
C PRO A 68 2.93 -2.14 26.26
N LEU A 69 3.15 -3.34 25.71
CA LEU A 69 4.43 -4.05 25.79
C LEU A 69 5.44 -3.52 24.77
N VAL A 70 4.96 -3.31 23.54
CA VAL A 70 5.76 -2.83 22.42
C VAL A 70 4.94 -1.83 21.64
N THR A 71 5.56 -0.70 21.31
CA THR A 71 4.94 0.38 20.54
C THR A 71 5.72 0.66 19.27
N PHE A 72 5.00 1.02 18.22
CA PHE A 72 5.59 1.40 16.94
C PHE A 72 5.36 2.87 16.65
N ASP A 73 6.36 3.51 16.06
CA ASP A 73 6.32 4.91 15.66
C ASP A 73 6.84 5.12 14.23
N GLN A 74 6.84 6.37 13.77
CA GLN A 74 7.26 6.74 12.40
C GLN A 74 8.71 6.36 12.06
N ASN A 75 9.58 6.12 13.06
CA ASN A 75 10.96 5.69 12.84
C ASN A 75 11.05 4.20 12.44
N ASP A 76 10.03 3.40 12.76
CA ASP A 76 9.96 1.97 12.39
C ASP A 76 9.53 1.76 10.92
N VAL A 77 9.00 2.81 10.28
CA VAL A 77 8.58 2.76 8.89
C VAL A 77 9.82 2.64 8.00
N LYS A 78 9.83 1.65 7.11
CA LYS A 78 10.92 1.54 6.13
C LYS A 78 10.87 2.77 5.22
N LYS A 79 11.96 3.53 5.15
CA LYS A 79 12.12 4.61 4.16
C LYS A 79 11.99 3.99 2.77
N GLU A 80 10.85 4.22 2.14
CA GLU A 80 10.53 3.63 0.85
C GLU A 80 11.45 4.25 -0.21
N LYS A 81 12.18 3.41 -0.95
CA LYS A 81 12.98 3.78 -2.14
C LYS A 81 12.05 4.09 -3.33
N THR A 82 11.06 4.96 -3.16
CA THR A 82 9.96 5.17 -4.12
C THR A 82 10.27 6.30 -5.10
N ALA A 83 11.35 6.13 -5.86
CA ALA A 83 11.50 6.78 -7.17
C ALA A 83 11.78 5.76 -8.27
N SER A 84 12.31 4.58 -7.96
CA SER A 84 12.85 3.65 -8.95
C SER A 84 11.92 2.49 -9.35
N ARG A 85 10.79 2.28 -8.67
CA ARG A 85 9.95 1.08 -8.87
C ARG A 85 8.66 1.30 -9.67
N SER A 86 8.21 2.55 -9.83
CA SER A 86 7.05 2.90 -10.67
C SER A 86 7.39 3.03 -12.16
N MET A 87 8.67 3.27 -12.51
CA MET A 87 9.14 3.22 -13.91
C MET A 87 9.24 1.78 -14.45
N ASP A 88 9.56 0.81 -13.60
CA ASP A 88 9.86 -0.58 -14.00
C ASP A 88 8.63 -1.36 -14.52
N ARG A 89 7.41 -1.02 -14.09
CA ARG A 89 6.20 -1.71 -14.59
C ARG A 89 5.73 -1.22 -15.95
N THR A 90 5.91 0.06 -16.26
CA THR A 90 5.59 0.61 -17.59
C THR A 90 6.63 0.16 -18.61
N ALA A 91 7.92 0.17 -18.24
CA ALA A 91 9.01 -0.32 -19.09
C ALA A 91 8.83 -1.80 -19.48
N ARG A 92 8.48 -2.69 -18.52
CA ARG A 92 8.24 -4.12 -18.81
C ARG A 92 7.01 -4.40 -19.70
N ARG A 93 6.11 -3.43 -19.86
CA ARG A 93 4.97 -3.56 -20.79
C ARG A 93 5.40 -3.21 -22.21
N VAL A 94 6.13 -2.11 -22.37
CA VAL A 94 6.68 -1.66 -23.66
C VAL A 94 7.66 -2.69 -24.23
N GLU A 95 8.56 -3.25 -23.41
CA GLU A 95 9.51 -4.27 -23.87
C GLU A 95 8.87 -5.59 -24.29
N ARG A 96 7.66 -5.93 -23.81
CA ARG A 96 6.93 -7.11 -24.28
C ARG A 96 6.23 -6.85 -25.60
N ASP A 97 5.65 -5.66 -25.76
CA ASP A 97 4.93 -5.30 -26.97
C ASP A 97 5.91 -5.20 -28.17
N ASP A 98 7.09 -4.57 -27.98
CA ASP A 98 8.18 -4.53 -29.00
C ASP A 98 8.73 -5.92 -29.37
N ARG A 99 8.70 -6.87 -28.44
CA ARG A 99 9.19 -8.24 -28.68
C ARG A 99 8.20 -9.07 -29.49
N MET A 100 6.90 -8.80 -29.36
CA MET A 100 5.86 -9.51 -30.12
C MET A 100 5.83 -9.03 -31.57
N GLU A 101 6.03 -7.73 -31.81
CA GLU A 101 6.04 -7.15 -33.16
C GLU A 101 7.23 -7.63 -34.01
N LYS A 102 8.37 -7.95 -33.38
CA LYS A 102 9.54 -8.52 -34.07
C LYS A 102 9.41 -10.01 -34.42
N ILE A 103 8.50 -10.75 -33.79
CA ILE A 103 8.28 -12.17 -34.08
C ILE A 103 7.31 -12.35 -35.25
N GLU A 104 6.43 -11.38 -35.51
CA GLU A 104 5.48 -11.40 -36.64
C GLU A 104 6.07 -10.87 -37.96
N ALA A 105 7.28 -10.28 -37.94
CA ALA A 105 7.91 -9.64 -39.09
C ALA A 105 8.90 -10.52 -39.88
N GLU A 106 9.13 -11.78 -39.50
CA GLU A 106 9.84 -12.73 -40.38
C GLU A 106 8.83 -13.52 -41.23
N PRO A 107 8.66 -13.20 -42.52
CA PRO A 107 7.94 -14.07 -43.41
C PRO A 107 8.70 -15.40 -43.52
N ALA A 108 7.98 -16.50 -43.31
CA ALA A 108 8.42 -17.84 -43.68
C ALA A 108 8.67 -17.88 -45.21
N SER A 109 9.88 -17.53 -45.62
CA SER A 109 10.34 -17.65 -47.00
C SER A 109 11.86 -17.78 -47.02
N ALA A 110 12.35 -19.02 -46.97
CA ALA A 110 13.52 -19.45 -47.71
C ALA A 110 13.71 -20.97 -47.61
N ALA A 111 13.56 -21.61 -48.77
CA ALA A 111 14.02 -22.94 -49.19
C ALA A 111 13.31 -24.18 -48.62
#